data_AF-A0A2N6F2Z8-F1
#
_entry.id   AF-A0A2N6F2Z8-F1
#
_cell.length_a   1.000
_cell.length_b   1.000
_cell.length_c   1.000
_cell.angle_alpha   90.00
_cell.angle_beta   90.00
_cell.angle_gamma   90.00
#
_symmetry.space_group_name_H-M   'P 1'
#
loop_
_entity.id
_entity.type
_entity.pdbx_description
1 polymer ?
#
loop_
_entity_poly.entity_id
_entity_poly.type
_entity_poly.pdbx_seq_one_letter_code
_entity_poly.pdbx_strand_id
1 'polypeptide(L)'
;MGWQQKKYQETLEGLAEFFEDQIEEDPKMVMEKIDGELRNLYIRLDQDWTGRGVVGDTVQMATIAALERVRAKCLEQINQVV
;
A
#
# COMPACT_ATOMS: atom_id res chain seq x y z
N MET A 1 -6.49 -15.56 16.03
CA MET A 1 -5.99 -15.09 14.71
C MET A 1 -4.77 -15.90 14.32
N GLY A 2 -4.64 -16.29 13.05
CA GLY A 2 -3.42 -16.92 12.54
C GLY A 2 -2.27 -15.91 12.40
N TRP A 3 -1.03 -16.40 12.36
CA TRP A 3 0.16 -15.55 12.25
C TRP A 3 0.19 -14.72 10.96
N GLN A 4 -0.35 -15.25 9.85
CA GLN A 4 -0.46 -14.55 8.56
C GLN A 4 -1.35 -13.31 8.69
N GLN A 5 -2.52 -13.45 9.32
CA GLN A 5 -3.44 -12.33 9.53
C GLN A 5 -2.79 -11.23 10.38
N LYS A 6 -2.06 -11.61 11.43
CA LYS A 6 -1.33 -10.65 12.27
C LYS A 6 -0.29 -9.89 11.45
N LYS A 7 0.51 -10.61 10.66
CA LYS A 7 1.55 -10.01 9.83
C LYS A 7 0.96 -9.10 8.75
N TYR A 8 -0.14 -9.52 8.14
CA TYR A 8 -0.87 -8.72 7.18
C TYR A 8 -1.35 -7.40 7.80
N GLN A 9 -2.00 -7.47 8.96
CA GLN A 9 -2.52 -6.28 9.65
C GLN A 9 -1.39 -5.33 10.05
N GLU A 10 -0.30 -5.86 10.62
CA GLU A 10 0.88 -5.08 11.01
C GLU A 10 1.47 -4.31 9.82
N THR A 11 1.63 -4.97 8.66
CA THR A 11 2.14 -4.31 7.45
C THR A 11 1.14 -3.30 6.89
N LEU A 12 -0.15 -3.62 6.91
CA LEU A 12 -1.19 -2.74 6.40
C LEU A 12 -1.28 -1.44 7.21
N GLU A 13 -1.39 -1.56 8.53
CA GLU A 13 -1.57 -0.41 9.42
C GLU A 13 -0.32 0.46 9.45
N GLY A 14 0.87 -0.15 9.59
CA GLY A 14 2.12 0.61 9.65
C GLY A 14 2.42 1.42 8.39
N LEU A 15 2.09 0.89 7.21
CA LEU A 15 2.23 1.64 5.96
C LEU A 15 1.17 2.72 5.81
N ALA A 16 -0.08 2.43 6.16
CA ALA A 16 -1.15 3.43 6.08
C ALA A 16 -0.87 4.62 7.00
N GLU A 17 -0.44 4.37 8.25
CA GLU A 17 -0.07 5.38 9.24
C GLU A 17 1.10 6.24 8.78
N PHE A 18 2.14 5.63 8.20
CA PHE A 18 3.30 6.37 7.67
C PHE A 18 2.93 7.47 6.66
N PHE A 19 1.86 7.28 5.88
CA PHE A 19 1.43 8.23 4.88
C PHE A 19 0.38 9.23 5.38
N GLU A 20 -0.19 9.08 6.58
CA GLU A 20 -1.30 9.96 7.02
C GLU A 20 -0.89 11.44 7.02
N ASP A 21 0.22 11.79 7.67
CA ASP A 21 0.73 13.17 7.71
C ASP A 21 1.09 13.68 6.31
N GLN A 22 1.68 12.83 5.46
CA GLN A 22 2.09 13.21 4.10
C GLN A 22 0.89 13.53 3.19
N ILE A 23 -0.24 12.82 3.38
CA ILE A 23 -1.47 13.07 2.63
C ILE A 23 -2.03 14.45 2.98
N GLU A 24 -2.00 14.85 4.26
CA GLU A 24 -2.47 16.16 4.69
C GLU A 24 -1.61 17.32 4.15
N GLU A 25 -0.31 17.10 4.01
CA GLU A 25 0.63 18.09 3.47
C GLU A 25 0.50 18.27 1.95
N ASP A 26 0.58 17.18 1.18
CA ASP A 26 0.44 17.20 -0.27
C ASP A 26 -0.11 15.87 -0.81
N PRO A 27 -1.45 15.76 -0.95
CA PRO A 27 -2.08 14.52 -1.39
C PRO A 27 -1.75 14.18 -2.86
N LYS A 28 -1.36 15.15 -3.69
CA LYS A 28 -1.03 14.91 -5.10
C LYS A 28 0.34 14.27 -5.25
N MET A 29 1.35 14.81 -4.55
CA MET A 29 2.70 14.25 -4.54
C MET A 29 2.70 12.82 -3.99
N VAL A 30 1.94 12.58 -2.91
CA VAL A 30 1.77 11.22 -2.36
C VAL A 30 1.11 10.31 -3.39
N MET A 31 0.05 10.74 -4.06
CA MET A 31 -0.63 9.93 -5.07
C MET A 31 0.29 9.50 -6.21
N GLU A 32 1.11 10.42 -6.75
CA GLU A 32 2.07 10.11 -7.82
C GLU A 32 3.10 9.06 -7.38
N LYS A 33 3.61 9.20 -6.15
CA LYS A 33 4.54 8.23 -5.56
C LYS A 33 3.88 6.86 -5.42
N ILE A 34 2.67 6.81 -4.87
CA ILE A 34 1.93 5.57 -4.65
C ILE A 34 1.59 4.86 -5.96
N ASP A 35 1.19 5.59 -6.99
CA ASP A 35 0.90 5.01 -8.32
C ASP A 35 2.13 4.34 -8.92
N GLY A 36 3.32 4.93 -8.76
CA GLY A 36 4.59 4.34 -9.17
C GLY A 36 4.91 3.03 -8.45
N GLU A 37 4.75 3.02 -7.12
CA GLU A 37 5.00 1.84 -6.30
C GLU A 37 4.00 0.71 -6.57
N LEU A 38 2.69 1.03 -6.65
CA LEU A 38 1.66 0.05 -6.97
C LEU A 38 1.90 -0.60 -8.34
N ARG A 39 2.26 0.18 -9.35
CA ARG A 39 2.59 -0.35 -10.68
C ARG A 39 3.72 -1.39 -10.60
N ASN A 40 4.77 -1.09 -9.84
CA ASN A 40 5.89 -2.02 -9.66
C ASN A 40 5.47 -3.29 -8.90
N LEU A 41 4.66 -3.13 -7.85
CA LEU A 41 4.17 -4.25 -7.04
C LEU A 41 3.25 -5.17 -7.85
N TYR A 42 2.34 -4.63 -8.65
CA TYR A 42 1.45 -5.43 -9.50
C TYR A 42 2.21 -6.20 -10.58
N ILE A 43 3.26 -5.61 -11.19
CA ILE A 43 4.13 -6.34 -12.13
C ILE A 43 4.79 -7.52 -11.40
N ARG A 44 5.24 -7.31 -10.17
CA ARG A 44 5.91 -8.35 -9.38
C ARG A 44 4.95 -9.38 -8.80
N LEU A 45 3.67 -9.07 -8.61
CA LEU A 45 2.71 -9.92 -7.92
C LEU A 45 2.67 -11.33 -8.53
N ASP A 46 2.59 -11.42 -9.85
CA ASP A 46 2.62 -12.68 -10.62
C ASP A 46 4.03 -13.18 -10.96
N GLN A 47 5.07 -12.40 -10.65
CA GLN A 47 6.47 -12.78 -10.88
C GLN A 47 7.11 -13.33 -9.60
N ASP A 48 6.82 -14.60 -9.31
CA ASP A 48 7.40 -15.32 -8.18
C ASP A 48 8.31 -16.50 -8.58
N TRP A 49 9.08 -16.32 -9.64
CA TRP A 49 10.03 -17.33 -10.15
C TRP A 49 11.07 -17.81 -9.12
N THR A 50 11.46 -16.98 -8.16
CA THR A 50 12.46 -17.31 -7.13
C THR A 50 11.84 -17.83 -5.82
N GLY A 51 10.51 -17.77 -5.68
CA GLY A 51 9.81 -18.11 -4.46
C GLY A 51 10.02 -17.08 -3.35
N ARG A 52 9.04 -16.18 -3.15
CA ARG A 52 8.97 -15.24 -2.02
C ARG A 52 8.50 -15.92 -0.74
N GLY A 53 7.86 -17.08 -0.90
CA GLY A 53 7.28 -17.84 0.20
C GLY A 53 6.09 -17.14 0.83
N VAL A 54 5.37 -17.87 1.68
CA VAL A 54 4.06 -17.41 2.18
C VAL A 54 4.16 -16.14 3.04
N VAL A 55 5.31 -15.88 3.67
CA VAL A 55 5.56 -14.63 4.40
C VAL A 55 5.68 -13.46 3.42
N GLY A 56 6.48 -13.62 2.37
CA GLY A 56 6.69 -12.60 1.35
C GLY A 56 5.40 -12.27 0.61
N ASP A 57 4.60 -13.27 0.27
CA ASP A 57 3.30 -13.07 -0.37
C ASP A 57 2.31 -12.35 0.57
N THR A 58 2.27 -12.75 1.85
CA THR A 58 1.45 -12.07 2.86
C THR A 58 1.83 -10.59 2.98
N VAL A 59 3.12 -10.29 3.03
CA VAL A 59 3.63 -8.91 3.14
C VAL A 59 3.37 -8.12 1.86
N GLN A 60 3.56 -8.71 0.69
CA GLN A 60 3.30 -8.03 -0.59
C GLN A 60 1.83 -7.69 -0.75
N MET A 61 0.93 -8.63 -0.45
CA MET A 61 -0.52 -8.38 -0.47
C MET A 61 -0.92 -7.30 0.52
N ALA A 62 -0.39 -7.32 1.74
CA ALA A 62 -0.64 -6.28 2.74
C ALA A 62 -0.12 -4.91 2.29
N THR A 63 1.04 -4.88 1.64
CA THR A 63 1.64 -3.65 1.09
C THR A 63 0.75 -3.07 0.01
N ILE A 64 0.33 -3.87 -0.96
CA ILE A 64 -0.59 -3.44 -2.03
C ILE A 64 -1.87 -2.86 -1.42
N ALA A 65 -2.50 -3.58 -0.47
CA ALA A 65 -3.72 -3.12 0.18
C ALA A 65 -3.53 -1.80 0.95
N ALA A 66 -2.39 -1.61 1.63
CA ALA A 66 -2.07 -0.37 2.31
C ALA A 66 -1.94 0.80 1.33
N LEU A 67 -1.20 0.59 0.25
CA LEU A 67 -0.97 1.63 -0.76
C LEU A 67 -2.26 1.99 -1.51
N GLU A 68 -3.12 1.02 -1.84
CA GLU A 68 -4.45 1.29 -2.41
C GLU A 68 -5.33 2.11 -1.45
N ARG A 69 -5.29 1.81 -0.14
CA ARG A 69 -6.00 2.60 0.88
C ARG A 69 -5.48 4.04 0.92
N VAL A 70 -4.17 4.24 0.87
CA VAL A 70 -3.56 5.57 0.82
C VAL A 70 -3.98 6.32 -0.44
N ARG A 71 -3.92 5.65 -1.61
CA ARG A 71 -4.37 6.20 -2.89
C ARG A 71 -5.83 6.66 -2.85
N ALA A 72 -6.71 5.84 -2.28
CA ALA A 72 -8.12 6.18 -2.12
C ALA A 72 -8.31 7.44 -1.25
N LYS A 73 -7.60 7.53 -0.11
CA LYS A 73 -7.63 8.73 0.74
C LYS A 73 -7.14 9.98 -0.01
N CYS A 74 -6.05 9.89 -0.78
CA CYS A 74 -5.55 11.00 -1.60
C CYS A 74 -6.61 11.47 -2.60
N LEU A 75 -7.27 10.54 -3.29
CA LEU A 75 -8.33 10.85 -4.25
C LEU A 75 -9.52 11.54 -3.59
N GLU A 76 -9.93 11.08 -2.41
CA GLU A 76 -11.00 11.72 -1.62
C GLU A 76 -10.65 13.18 -1.28
N GLN A 77 -9.43 13.43 -0.78
CA GLN A 77 -9.01 14.79 -0.44
C GLN A 77 -8.88 15.70 -1.66
N ILE A 78 -8.30 15.20 -2.76
CA ILE A 78 -8.17 15.97 -4.01
C ILE A 78 -9.54 16.36 -4.56
N ASN A 79 -10.51 15.44 -4.53
CA ASN A 79 -11.86 15.69 -5.04
C ASN A 79 -12.71 16.58 -4.12
N GLN A 80 -12.43 16.63 -2.82
CA GLN A 80 -13.10 17.54 -1.88
C GLN A 80 -12.64 19.00 -2.00
N VAL A 81 -11.49 19.25 -2.62
CA VAL A 81 -10.92 20.59 -2.83
C VAL A 81 -11.43 21.25 -4.13
N VAL A 82 -12.20 20.53 -4.96
CA VAL A 82 -12.79 21.01 -6.23
C VAL A 82 -14.23 21.48 -6.06
#